data_AF-A0A318KF86-F1
#
_entry.id   AF-A0A318KF86-F1
#
_cell.length_a   1.000
_cell.length_b   1.000
_cell.length_c   1.000
_cell.angle_alpha   90.00
_cell.angle_beta   90.00
_cell.angle_gamma   90.00
#
_symmetry.space_group_name_H-M   'P 1'
#
loop_
_entity.id
_entity.type
_entity.pdbx_description
1 polymer ?
#
loop_
_entity_poly.entity_id
_entity_poly.type
_entity_poly.pdbx_seq_one_letter_code
_entity_poly.pdbx_strand_id
1 'polypeptide(L)' 'MSDDPDIAQARVFLDLLAAHARTLARAINTAERTFQTRRLRDLHAELHTVRRCIARIHCRYPDITPTRRARI' A
#
# COMPACT_ATOMS: atom_id res chain seq x y z
N MET A 1 12.97 1.03 26.73
CA MET A 1 12.49 1.47 25.40
C MET A 1 13.32 0.75 24.37
N SER A 2 12.78 -0.29 23.76
CA SER A 2 13.31 -0.87 22.53
C SER A 2 12.19 -0.72 21.52
N ASP A 3 12.43 0.00 20.41
CA ASP A 3 11.53 -0.08 19.27
C ASP A 3 11.41 -1.57 18.91
N ASP A 4 10.20 -2.09 18.88
CA ASP A 4 9.95 -3.47 18.51
C ASP A 4 10.45 -3.65 17.06
N PRO A 5 11.47 -4.50 16.82
CA PRO A 5 12.03 -4.67 15.49
C PRO A 5 10.96 -5.10 14.48
N ASP A 6 9.92 -5.82 14.92
CA ASP A 6 8.80 -6.21 14.06
C ASP A 6 7.97 -4.99 13.63
N ILE A 7 7.80 -4.01 14.52
CA ILE A 7 7.09 -2.74 14.23
C ILE A 7 7.89 -1.91 13.23
N ALA A 8 9.20 -1.78 13.44
CA ALA A 8 10.09 -1.07 12.52
C ALA A 8 10.07 -1.72 11.12
N GLN A 9 10.16 -3.04 11.06
CA GLN A 9 10.10 -3.80 9.81
C GLN A 9 8.73 -3.67 9.13
N ALA A 10 7.63 -3.74 9.89
CA ALA A 10 6.29 -3.56 9.36
C ALA A 10 6.05 -2.16 8.79
N ARG A 11 6.64 -1.11 9.39
CA ARG A 11 6.65 0.26 8.83
C ARG A 11 7.36 0.32 7.48
N VAL A 12 8.55 -0.26 7.38
CA VAL A 12 9.30 -0.33 6.11
C VAL A 12 8.48 -1.05 5.03
N PHE A 13 7.87 -2.19 5.36
CA PHE A 13 6.99 -2.88 4.42
C PHE A 13 5.78 -2.05 4.01
N LEU A 14 5.18 -1.32 4.94
CA LEU A 14 4.05 -0.44 4.66
C LEU A 14 4.45 0.67 3.68
N ASP A 15 5.61 1.28 3.86
CA ASP A 15 6.14 2.31 2.95
C ASP A 15 6.41 1.75 1.55
N LEU A 16 6.98 0.55 1.45
CA LEU A 16 7.20 -0.15 0.18
C LEU A 16 5.87 -0.45 -0.53
N LEU A 17 4.87 -0.97 0.19
CA LEU A 17 3.55 -1.24 -0.36
C LEU A 17 2.84 0.06 -0.80
N ALA A 18 2.98 1.14 -0.04
CA ALA A 18 2.42 2.44 -0.39
C ALA A 18 3.11 3.07 -1.61
N ALA A 19 4.43 2.89 -1.76
CA ALA A 19 5.15 3.26 -2.98
C ALA A 19 4.66 2.42 -4.18
N HIS A 20 4.51 1.12 -4.01
CA HIS A 20 4.02 0.23 -5.07
C HIS A 20 2.60 0.56 -5.50
N ALA A 21 1.69 0.82 -4.56
CA ALA A 21 0.33 1.25 -4.86
C ALA A 21 0.28 2.55 -5.69
N ARG A 22 1.17 3.50 -5.41
CA ARG A 22 1.31 4.75 -6.20
C ARG A 22 1.82 4.45 -7.61
N THR A 23 2.77 3.55 -7.78
CA THR A 23 3.25 3.10 -9.10
C THR A 23 2.16 2.41 -9.89
N LEU A 24 1.41 1.50 -9.27
CA LEU A 24 0.27 0.82 -9.91
C LEU A 24 -0.81 1.81 -10.34
N ALA A 25 -1.14 2.80 -9.51
CA ALA A 25 -2.11 3.84 -9.87
C ALA A 25 -1.68 4.63 -11.13
N ARG A 26 -0.39 4.95 -11.25
CA ARG A 26 0.15 5.60 -12.47
C ARG A 26 0.08 4.66 -13.68
N ALA A 27 0.44 3.40 -13.51
CA ALA A 27 0.39 2.40 -14.58
C ALA A 27 -1.05 2.16 -15.08
N ILE A 28 -2.02 2.11 -14.17
CA ILE A 28 -3.46 2.01 -14.47
C ILE A 28 -3.87 3.21 -15.33
N ASN A 29 -3.55 4.43 -14.92
CA ASN A 29 -3.89 5.63 -15.67
C ASN A 29 -3.31 5.61 -17.10
N THR A 30 -2.07 5.14 -17.26
CA THR A 30 -1.45 4.97 -18.58
C THR A 30 -2.15 3.88 -19.40
N ALA A 31 -2.49 2.73 -18.80
CA ALA A 31 -3.17 1.63 -19.47
C ALA A 31 -4.60 2.02 -19.92
N GLU A 32 -5.31 2.81 -19.11
CA GLU A 32 -6.62 3.37 -19.45
C GLU A 32 -6.52 4.27 -20.69
N ARG A 33 -5.57 5.21 -20.71
CA ARG A 33 -5.34 6.13 -21.84
C ARG A 33 -4.92 5.43 -23.14
N THR A 34 -4.32 4.25 -23.03
CA THR A 34 -3.84 3.45 -24.17
C THR A 34 -4.75 2.28 -24.52
N PHE A 35 -5.92 2.19 -23.88
CA PHE A 35 -6.94 1.14 -24.10
C PHE A 35 -6.38 -0.30 -23.96
N GLN A 36 -5.42 -0.50 -23.06
CA GLN A 36 -4.79 -1.81 -22.82
C GLN A 36 -5.62 -2.67 -21.84
N THR A 37 -6.80 -3.15 -22.25
CA THR A 37 -7.81 -3.80 -21.38
C THR A 37 -7.26 -4.97 -20.56
N ARG A 38 -6.45 -5.86 -21.16
CA ARG A 38 -5.85 -7.00 -20.43
C ARG A 38 -4.90 -6.51 -19.34
N ARG A 39 -3.99 -5.61 -19.69
CA ARG A 39 -3.03 -5.03 -18.75
C ARG A 39 -3.73 -4.27 -17.63
N LEU A 40 -4.81 -3.56 -17.95
CA LEU A 40 -5.63 -2.84 -16.98
C LEU A 40 -6.20 -3.80 -15.92
N ARG A 41 -6.75 -4.94 -16.35
CA ARG A 41 -7.26 -5.98 -15.44
C ARG A 41 -6.16 -6.53 -14.52
N ASP A 42 -4.99 -6.82 -15.07
CA ASP A 42 -3.86 -7.36 -14.31
C ASP A 42 -3.36 -6.35 -13.26
N LEU A 43 -3.24 -5.07 -13.64
CA LEU A 43 -2.85 -3.99 -12.73
C LEU A 43 -3.87 -3.77 -11.60
N HIS A 44 -5.17 -3.87 -11.89
CA HIS A 44 -6.20 -3.79 -10.84
C HIS A 44 -6.14 -4.97 -9.87
N ALA A 45 -5.91 -6.19 -10.37
CA ALA A 45 -5.74 -7.37 -9.52
C ALA A 45 -4.52 -7.25 -8.60
N GLU A 46 -3.42 -6.73 -9.12
CA GLU A 46 -2.22 -6.46 -8.33
C GLU A 46 -2.47 -5.37 -7.27
N LEU A 47 -3.12 -4.26 -7.64
CA LEU A 47 -3.47 -3.20 -6.70
C LEU A 47 -4.40 -3.70 -5.58
N HIS A 48 -5.35 -4.58 -5.90
CA HIS A 48 -6.20 -5.23 -4.91
C HIS A 48 -5.38 -6.06 -3.92
N THR A 49 -4.41 -6.83 -4.41
CA THR A 49 -3.48 -7.61 -3.57
C THR A 49 -2.65 -6.72 -2.65
N VAL A 50 -2.07 -5.63 -3.17
CA VAL A 50 -1.30 -4.66 -2.37
C VAL A 50 -2.14 -4.05 -1.26
N ARG A 51 -3.37 -3.61 -1.56
CA ARG A 51 -4.31 -3.08 -0.57
C ARG A 51 -4.65 -4.10 0.51
N ARG A 52 -4.81 -5.38 0.14
CA ARG A 52 -5.03 -6.47 1.10
C ARG A 52 -3.82 -6.70 2.01
N CYS A 53 -2.60 -6.60 1.47
CA CYS A 53 -1.37 -6.69 2.28
C CYS A 53 -1.28 -5.54 3.29
N ILE A 54 -1.55 -4.30 2.85
CA ILE A 54 -1.61 -3.11 3.72
C ILE A 54 -2.62 -3.32 4.85
N ALA A 55 -3.84 -3.75 4.52
CA ALA A 55 -4.88 -4.01 5.53
C ALA A 55 -4.44 -5.07 6.55
N ARG A 56 -3.77 -6.15 6.11
CA ARG A 56 -3.24 -7.18 7.01
C ARG A 56 -2.17 -6.65 7.96
N ILE A 57 -1.30 -5.76 7.49
CA ILE A 57 -0.29 -5.11 8.35
C ILE A 57 -0.99 -4.26 9.41
N HIS A 58 -1.98 -3.44 9.03
CA HIS A 58 -2.75 -2.64 9.98
C HIS A 58 -3.52 -3.50 11.00
N CYS A 59 -4.09 -4.64 10.58
CA CYS A 59 -4.75 -5.55 11.51
C CYS A 59 -3.76 -6.21 12.51
N ARG A 60 -2.53 -6.52 12.07
CA ARG A 60 -1.51 -7.15 12.91
C ARG A 60 -0.82 -6.15 13.85
N TYR A 61 -0.65 -4.91 13.38
CA TYR A 61 0.07 -3.86 14.09
C TYR A 61 -0.78 -2.57 14.09
N PRO A 62 -1.82 -2.50 14.94
CA PRO A 62 -2.76 -1.38 14.94
C PRO A 62 -2.07 -0.03 15.24
N ASP A 63 -1.02 -0.05 16.07
CA ASP A 63 -0.25 1.12 16.49
C ASP A 63 0.68 1.70 15.40
N ILE A 64 0.84 1.00 14.27
CA ILE A 64 1.63 1.48 13.12
C ILE A 64 0.85 2.52 12.31
N THR A 65 -0.47 2.53 12.43
CA THR A 65 -1.30 3.55 11.79
C THR A 65 -0.86 4.91 12.33
N PRO A 66 -0.46 5.88 11.49
CA PRO A 66 -0.17 7.21 11.99
C PRO A 66 -1.44 7.66 12.70
N THR A 67 -1.38 7.78 14.03
CA THR A 67 -2.47 8.40 14.75
C THR A 67 -2.62 9.74 14.07
N ARG A 68 -3.78 9.98 13.44
CA ARG A 68 -4.20 11.28 12.98
C ARG A 68 -4.46 12.13 14.24
N ARG A 69 -3.42 12.32 15.05
CA ARG A 69 -3.44 13.07 16.30
C ARG A 69 -3.32 14.52 15.87
N ALA A 70 -4.50 15.13 15.80
CA ALA A 70 -4.77 16.54 15.96
C ALA A 70 -3.87 17.49 15.15
N ARG A 71 -4.39 17.93 13.99
CA ARG A 71 -4.21 19.34 13.63
C ARG A 71 -5.00 20.13 14.68
N ILE A 72 -4.28 20.68 15.66
CA ILE A 72 -4.72 21.83 16.45
C ILE A 72 -4.20 23.06 15.72
#